data_AF-A0A3B5APT5-F1
#
_entry.id   AF-A0A3B5APT5-F1
#
_cell.length_a   1.000
_cell.length_b   1.000
_cell.length_c   1.000
_cell.angle_alpha   90.00
_cell.angle_beta   90.00
_cell.angle_gamma   90.00
#
_symmetry.space_group_name_H-M   'P 1'
#
loop_
_entity.id
_entity.type
_entity.pdbx_description
1 polymer ?
#
loop_
_entity_poly.entity_id
_entity_poly.type
_entity_poly.pdbx_seq_one_letter_code
_entity_poly.pdbx_strand_id
1 'polypeptide(L)'
;METGRGKYRLSALEEAKTLFLPQMDESDLLLNRPPDRIGHGTFLHPEVGGSQSLVDKVVKSNIPLELCLMSNVKGQTVPRFSKHHFNYWYQLGHPSEFVPMIKESFVQTCLKNISWQLPFLVLNHEDVWKLSQQATDCIFGPEDVKQKWKELHLQVLK
;
A
#
# COMPACT_ATOMS: atom_id res chain seq x y z
N MET A 1 27.54 -24.58 42.68
CA MET A 1 27.31 -25.56 41.61
C MET A 1 26.01 -25.17 40.93
N GLU A 2 26.09 -24.35 39.88
CA GLU A 2 24.92 -23.92 39.11
C GLU A 2 25.31 -23.86 37.64
N THR A 3 24.73 -24.71 36.80
CA THR A 3 24.54 -24.45 35.35
C THR A 3 23.50 -25.44 34.80
N GLY A 4 22.24 -25.01 34.77
CA GLY A 4 21.13 -25.85 34.31
C GLY A 4 20.05 -25.07 33.56
N ARG A 5 20.43 -24.12 32.69
CA ARG A 5 19.47 -23.39 31.82
C ARG A 5 20.08 -23.13 30.45
N GLY A 6 20.12 -24.15 29.59
CA GLY A 6 20.69 -23.98 28.25
C GLY A 6 20.33 -25.02 27.19
N LYS A 7 19.65 -26.12 27.54
CA LYS A 7 19.36 -27.20 26.57
C LYS A 7 17.94 -27.21 26.00
N TYR A 8 16.97 -26.63 26.70
CA TYR A 8 15.56 -26.65 26.25
C TYR A 8 15.15 -25.49 25.32
N ARG A 9 16.02 -24.50 25.09
CA ARG A 9 15.73 -23.38 24.17
C ARG A 9 16.07 -23.70 22.72
N LEU A 10 17.06 -24.55 22.48
CA LEU A 10 17.47 -24.91 21.11
C LEU A 10 16.46 -25.87 20.46
N SER A 11 15.96 -26.87 21.20
CA SER A 11 14.94 -27.78 20.68
C SER A 11 13.62 -27.07 20.37
N ALA A 12 13.18 -26.13 21.20
CA ALA A 12 11.98 -25.33 20.92
C ALA A 12 12.16 -24.39 19.72
N LEU A 13 13.38 -23.89 19.48
CA LEU A 13 13.72 -23.09 18.29
C LEU A 13 13.89 -23.95 17.02
N GLU A 14 14.28 -25.23 17.15
CA GLU A 14 14.34 -26.19 16.04
C GLU A 14 12.97 -26.79 15.71
N GLU A 15 12.12 -27.03 16.70
CA GLU A 15 10.71 -27.40 16.51
C GLU A 15 9.93 -26.26 15.85
N ALA A 16 10.23 -25.00 16.19
CA ALA A 16 9.67 -23.83 15.50
C ALA A 16 10.11 -23.69 14.04
N LYS A 17 11.27 -24.25 13.65
CA LYS A 17 11.72 -24.31 12.25
C LYS A 17 10.96 -25.36 11.42
N THR A 18 10.21 -26.25 12.06
CA THR A 18 9.57 -27.40 11.42
C THR A 18 8.06 -27.43 11.65
N LEU A 19 7.43 -26.28 11.95
CA LEU A 19 6.00 -26.16 11.75
C LEU A 19 5.75 -25.95 10.26
N PHE A 20 5.74 -27.06 9.53
CA PHE A 20 5.27 -27.16 8.16
C PHE A 20 3.75 -26.92 8.16
N LEU A 21 3.35 -25.67 8.42
CA LEU A 21 2.07 -25.19 7.94
C LEU A 21 2.13 -25.38 6.43
N PRO A 22 1.13 -26.01 5.76
CA PRO A 22 1.01 -25.87 4.32
C PRO A 22 1.09 -24.37 4.08
N GLN A 23 2.12 -23.93 3.36
CA GLN A 23 2.60 -22.55 3.34
C GLN A 23 1.52 -21.66 2.73
N MET A 24 0.50 -21.33 3.53
CA MET A 24 -0.45 -20.29 3.21
C MET A 24 0.40 -19.05 3.06
N ASP A 25 0.29 -18.44 1.89
CA ASP A 25 0.87 -17.15 1.60
C ASP A 25 0.56 -16.22 2.79
N GLU A 26 1.58 -15.60 3.37
CA GLU A 26 1.43 -14.69 4.51
C GLU A 26 0.43 -13.57 4.18
N SER A 27 0.38 -13.13 2.92
CA SER A 27 -0.60 -12.17 2.42
C SER A 27 -2.02 -12.73 2.53
N ASP A 28 -2.22 -14.01 2.23
CA ASP A 28 -3.54 -14.65 2.31
C ASP A 28 -4.03 -14.74 3.76
N LEU A 29 -3.11 -15.04 4.69
CA LEU A 29 -3.35 -15.05 6.14
C LEU A 29 -3.71 -13.67 6.68
N LEU A 30 -2.94 -12.64 6.31
CA LEU A 30 -3.18 -11.26 6.75
C LEU A 30 -4.50 -10.73 6.19
N LEU A 31 -4.83 -11.03 4.93
CA LEU A 31 -6.09 -10.59 4.31
C LEU A 31 -7.35 -11.30 4.86
N ASN A 32 -7.20 -12.41 5.59
CA ASN A 32 -8.33 -12.99 6.32
C ASN A 32 -8.76 -12.12 7.52
N ARG A 33 -7.95 -11.14 7.92
CA ARG A 33 -8.28 -10.09 8.89
C ARG A 33 -8.02 -8.73 8.22
N PRO A 34 -8.98 -8.21 7.44
CA PRO A 34 -8.72 -7.10 6.53
C PRO A 34 -8.23 -5.87 7.33
N PRO A 35 -7.03 -5.34 7.03
CA PRO A 35 -6.56 -4.11 7.63
C PRO A 35 -7.32 -2.91 7.06
N ASP A 36 -7.24 -1.76 7.74
CA ASP A 36 -7.87 -0.53 7.25
C ASP A 36 -7.24 0.01 5.97
N ARG A 37 -5.94 -0.23 5.74
CA ARG A 37 -5.18 0.09 4.51
C ARG A 37 -4.02 -0.88 4.31
N ILE A 38 -3.49 -1.00 3.10
CA ILE A 38 -2.29 -1.78 2.77
C ILE A 38 -1.21 -0.88 2.18
N GLY A 39 -0.02 -0.91 2.81
CA GLY A 39 1.19 -0.26 2.32
C GLY A 39 1.78 -0.96 1.09
N HIS A 40 2.21 -0.19 0.10
CA HIS A 40 2.91 -0.61 -1.13
C HIS A 40 2.11 -1.51 -2.09
N GLY A 41 1.58 -2.65 -1.63
CA GLY A 41 0.76 -3.58 -2.41
C GLY A 41 1.45 -4.20 -3.63
N THR A 42 2.78 -4.32 -3.62
CA THR A 42 3.60 -4.66 -4.80
C THR A 42 3.45 -6.09 -5.31
N PHE A 43 2.99 -7.02 -4.49
CA PHE A 43 2.92 -8.46 -4.81
C PHE A 43 1.50 -9.03 -4.67
N LEU A 44 0.47 -8.20 -4.88
CA LEU A 44 -0.92 -8.60 -4.67
C LEU A 44 -1.59 -9.22 -5.90
N HIS A 45 -1.32 -8.72 -7.11
CA HIS A 45 -1.99 -9.20 -8.33
C HIS A 45 -1.13 -10.22 -9.11
N PRO A 46 -1.75 -11.08 -9.95
CA PRO A 46 -1.05 -12.20 -10.59
C PRO A 46 0.21 -11.81 -11.38
N GLU A 47 0.18 -10.69 -12.11
CA GLU A 47 1.30 -10.29 -12.97
C GLU A 47 2.55 -9.80 -12.19
N VAL A 48 2.39 -9.56 -10.90
CA VAL A 48 3.48 -9.14 -10.00
C VAL A 48 3.77 -10.19 -8.93
N GLY A 49 3.38 -11.45 -9.14
CA GLY A 49 3.70 -12.56 -8.24
C GLY A 49 2.67 -12.82 -7.13
N GLY A 50 1.54 -12.11 -7.13
CA GLY A 50 0.40 -12.41 -6.27
C GLY A 50 -0.57 -13.42 -6.88
N SER A 51 -1.84 -13.34 -6.49
CA SER A 51 -2.88 -14.22 -7.03
C SER A 51 -4.23 -13.51 -7.16
N GLN A 52 -5.12 -14.05 -7.99
CA GLN A 52 -6.46 -13.49 -8.13
C GLN A 52 -7.24 -13.55 -6.81
N SER A 53 -7.02 -14.58 -5.99
CA SER A 53 -7.59 -14.69 -4.64
C SER A 53 -7.23 -13.48 -3.75
N LEU A 54 -5.96 -13.03 -3.79
CA LEU A 54 -5.53 -11.86 -3.04
C LEU A 54 -6.20 -10.59 -3.57
N VAL A 55 -6.31 -10.44 -4.89
CA VAL A 55 -7.04 -9.32 -5.52
C VAL A 55 -8.48 -9.30 -5.06
N ASP A 56 -9.17 -10.44 -5.15
CA ASP A 56 -10.58 -10.58 -4.78
C ASP A 56 -10.81 -10.23 -3.31
N LYS A 57 -9.91 -10.64 -2.40
CA LYS A 57 -9.98 -10.27 -0.98
C LYS A 57 -9.83 -8.76 -0.76
N VAL A 58 -8.88 -8.13 -1.45
CA VAL A 58 -8.63 -6.68 -1.36
C VAL A 58 -9.81 -5.87 -1.89
N VAL A 59 -10.35 -6.26 -3.05
CA VAL A 59 -11.50 -5.60 -3.68
C VAL A 59 -12.77 -5.81 -2.85
N LYS A 60 -13.06 -7.06 -2.45
CA LYS A 60 -14.27 -7.40 -1.66
C LYS A 60 -14.32 -6.65 -0.33
N SER A 61 -13.16 -6.46 0.30
CA SER A 61 -13.04 -5.76 1.57
C SER A 61 -12.85 -4.25 1.40
N ASN A 62 -12.79 -3.75 0.16
CA ASN A 62 -12.56 -2.36 -0.21
C ASN A 62 -11.36 -1.72 0.52
N ILE A 63 -10.26 -2.47 0.64
CA ILE A 63 -9.08 -2.05 1.41
C ILE A 63 -8.25 -1.07 0.57
N PRO A 64 -8.11 0.21 0.97
CA PRO A 64 -7.32 1.18 0.23
C PRO A 64 -5.83 0.80 0.16
N LEU A 65 -5.22 1.08 -0.99
CA LEU A 65 -3.80 0.80 -1.26
C LEU A 65 -2.96 2.08 -1.21
N GLU A 66 -1.93 2.12 -0.37
CA GLU A 66 -0.95 3.19 -0.32
C GLU A 66 0.19 2.90 -1.31
N LEU A 67 0.09 3.47 -2.52
CA LEU A 67 0.99 3.15 -3.63
C LEU A 67 2.17 4.13 -3.71
N CYS A 68 3.35 3.65 -3.32
CA CYS A 68 4.59 4.42 -3.24
C CYS A 68 5.47 4.26 -4.50
N LEU A 69 5.20 4.99 -5.59
CA LEU A 69 5.92 4.83 -6.87
C LEU A 69 7.45 4.85 -6.74
N MET A 70 8.01 5.94 -6.19
CA MET A 70 9.46 6.12 -6.11
C MET A 70 10.11 5.12 -5.14
N SER A 71 9.44 4.82 -4.02
CA SER A 71 9.96 3.87 -3.04
C SER A 71 10.04 2.47 -3.66
N ASN A 72 9.02 2.06 -4.42
CA ASN A 72 8.98 0.76 -5.07
C ASN A 72 10.07 0.60 -6.13
N VAL A 73 10.34 1.65 -6.91
CA VAL A 73 11.44 1.62 -7.89
C VAL A 73 12.81 1.64 -7.21
N LYS A 74 13.02 2.48 -6.18
CA LYS A 74 14.30 2.55 -5.45
C LYS A 74 14.58 1.28 -4.64
N GLY A 75 13.55 0.70 -4.04
CA GLY A 75 13.58 -0.54 -3.29
C GLY A 75 13.60 -1.79 -4.16
N GLN A 76 13.60 -1.63 -5.49
CA GLN A 76 13.67 -2.71 -6.47
C GLN A 76 12.52 -3.72 -6.38
N THR A 77 11.40 -3.35 -5.76
CA THR A 77 10.16 -4.16 -5.79
C THR A 77 9.39 -3.97 -7.09
N VAL A 78 9.64 -2.87 -7.80
CA VAL A 78 9.15 -2.60 -9.16
C VAL A 78 10.33 -2.15 -10.03
N PRO A 79 10.51 -2.69 -11.25
CA PRO A 79 11.72 -2.42 -12.04
C PRO A 79 11.79 -0.99 -12.63
N ARG A 80 10.63 -0.36 -12.89
CA ARG A 80 10.51 1.00 -13.43
C ARG A 80 9.09 1.53 -13.28
N PHE A 81 8.90 2.85 -13.35
CA PHE A 81 7.58 3.48 -13.20
C PHE A 81 6.51 2.95 -14.16
N SER A 82 6.85 2.70 -15.43
CA SER A 82 5.89 2.18 -16.42
C SER A 82 5.46 0.72 -16.20
N LYS A 83 6.08 0.01 -15.24
CA LYS A 83 5.70 -1.33 -14.80
C LYS A 83 5.11 -1.32 -13.39
N HIS A 84 4.78 -0.15 -12.86
CA HIS A 84 4.16 -0.07 -11.55
C HIS A 84 2.73 -0.59 -11.60
N HIS A 85 2.36 -1.39 -10.62
CA HIS A 85 1.01 -1.95 -10.42
C HIS A 85 -0.06 -0.89 -10.11
N PHE A 86 0.28 0.40 -10.15
CA PHE A 86 -0.67 1.49 -9.92
C PHE A 86 -1.76 1.49 -10.99
N ASN A 87 -1.38 1.37 -12.26
CA ASN A 87 -2.32 1.41 -13.37
C ASN A 87 -3.34 0.28 -13.28
N TYR A 88 -2.93 -0.90 -12.81
CA TYR A 88 -3.83 -2.05 -12.61
C TYR A 88 -4.96 -1.70 -11.64
N TRP A 89 -4.63 -1.20 -10.45
CA TRP A 89 -5.62 -0.85 -9.42
C TRP A 89 -6.46 0.38 -9.79
N TYR A 90 -5.82 1.37 -10.42
CA TYR A 90 -6.50 2.57 -10.90
C TYR A 90 -7.54 2.25 -11.97
N GLN A 91 -7.21 1.39 -12.95
CA GLN A 91 -8.14 0.95 -13.99
C GLN A 91 -9.29 0.09 -13.44
N LEU A 92 -9.06 -0.66 -12.36
CA LEU A 92 -10.11 -1.36 -11.64
C LEU A 92 -11.05 -0.44 -10.85
N GLY A 93 -10.71 0.86 -10.74
CA GLY A 93 -11.45 1.81 -9.89
C GLY A 93 -11.31 1.53 -8.40
N HIS A 94 -10.26 0.79 -8.00
CA HIS A 94 -10.05 0.42 -6.59
C HIS A 94 -9.41 1.58 -5.82
N PRO A 95 -9.84 1.87 -4.57
CA PRO A 95 -9.27 2.96 -3.77
C PRO A 95 -7.74 2.84 -3.66
N SER A 96 -7.06 3.80 -4.27
CA SER A 96 -5.61 3.81 -4.38
C SER A 96 -5.12 5.20 -4.03
N GLU A 97 -4.40 5.30 -2.93
CA GLU A 97 -3.77 6.53 -2.49
C GLU A 97 -2.38 6.63 -3.10
N PHE A 98 -2.10 7.76 -3.76
CA PHE A 98 -0.75 8.08 -4.16
C PHE A 98 0.03 8.59 -2.95
N VAL A 99 1.04 7.84 -2.51
CA VAL A 99 1.90 8.26 -1.40
C VAL A 99 3.26 8.70 -1.95
N PRO A 100 3.52 10.01 -2.10
CA PRO A 100 4.85 10.50 -2.41
C PRO A 100 5.75 10.17 -1.22
N MET A 101 6.86 9.47 -1.48
CA MET A 101 7.89 9.15 -0.49
C MET A 101 8.14 10.34 0.46
N ILE A 102 7.79 10.17 1.73
CA ILE A 102 8.20 11.08 2.78
C ILE A 102 9.58 10.59 3.24
N LYS A 103 10.64 11.21 2.69
CA LYS A 103 11.83 11.41 3.52
C LYS A 103 11.58 12.68 4.32
N GLU A 104 11.93 12.65 5.59
CA GLU A 104 11.88 13.81 6.49
C GLU A 104 12.31 15.09 5.77
N SER A 105 11.52 16.13 5.97
CA SER A 105 11.60 17.48 5.38
C SER A 105 10.90 17.67 4.02
N PHE A 106 9.89 18.55 4.07
CA PHE A 106 9.28 19.31 2.99
C PHE A 106 8.11 18.72 2.17
N VAL A 107 6.94 19.32 2.39
CA VAL A 107 5.73 19.30 1.56
C VAL A 107 6.00 19.74 0.10
N GLN A 108 7.06 20.50 -0.19
CA GLN A 108 7.46 20.85 -1.57
C GLN A 108 7.93 19.65 -2.40
N THR A 109 8.34 18.56 -1.75
CA THR A 109 8.81 17.34 -2.42
C THR A 109 7.63 16.55 -3.02
N CYS A 110 6.45 16.61 -2.40
CA CYS A 110 5.26 15.87 -2.86
C CYS A 110 4.76 16.33 -4.23
N LEU A 111 4.54 17.64 -4.42
CA LEU A 111 4.04 18.19 -5.70
C LEU A 111 5.04 18.02 -6.85
N LYS A 112 6.34 18.22 -6.57
CA LYS A 112 7.41 17.98 -7.56
C LYS A 112 7.47 16.50 -7.97
N ASN A 113 7.34 15.60 -7.00
CA ASN A 113 7.34 14.16 -7.25
C ASN A 113 6.13 13.71 -8.10
N ILE A 114 4.94 14.25 -7.82
CA ILE A 114 3.73 13.97 -8.61
C ILE A 114 3.94 14.43 -10.04
N SER A 115 4.34 15.69 -10.25
CA SER A 115 4.53 16.27 -11.58
C SER A 115 5.52 15.47 -12.44
N TRP A 116 6.60 14.98 -11.84
CA TRP A 116 7.60 14.16 -12.54
C TRP A 116 7.10 12.75 -12.92
N GLN A 117 6.13 12.22 -12.18
CA GLN A 117 5.64 10.85 -12.35
C GLN A 117 4.41 10.76 -13.25
N LEU A 118 3.66 11.87 -13.38
CA LEU A 118 2.47 11.99 -14.24
C LEU A 118 2.63 11.37 -15.63
N PRO A 119 3.71 11.62 -16.40
CA PRO A 119 3.84 11.08 -17.75
C PRO A 119 3.93 9.55 -17.79
N PHE A 120 4.39 8.91 -16.71
CA PHE A 120 4.53 7.45 -16.64
C PHE A 120 3.25 6.74 -16.22
N LEU A 121 2.33 7.46 -15.58
CA LEU A 121 1.05 6.93 -15.10
C LEU A 121 -0.13 7.29 -16.01
N VAL A 122 0.09 8.09 -17.07
CA VAL A 122 -0.96 8.56 -17.98
C VAL A 122 -2.08 9.30 -17.21
N LEU A 123 -1.72 9.98 -16.13
CA LEU A 123 -2.65 10.78 -15.33
C LEU A 123 -2.62 12.23 -15.81
N ASN A 124 -3.78 12.85 -15.91
CA ASN A 124 -3.91 14.29 -16.11
C ASN A 124 -4.11 15.02 -14.76
N HIS A 125 -4.23 16.35 -14.80
CA HIS A 125 -4.43 17.15 -13.58
C HIS A 125 -5.75 16.83 -12.85
N GLU A 126 -6.82 16.53 -13.59
CA GLU A 126 -8.12 16.13 -13.04
C GLU A 126 -8.03 14.78 -12.33
N ASP A 127 -7.25 13.83 -12.87
CA ASP A 127 -7.06 12.53 -12.25
C ASP A 127 -6.30 12.65 -10.92
N VAL A 128 -5.25 13.47 -10.89
CA VAL A 128 -4.52 13.79 -9.64
C VAL A 128 -5.44 14.44 -8.61
N TRP A 129 -6.30 15.34 -9.06
CA TRP A 129 -7.28 16.01 -8.20
C TRP A 129 -8.33 15.04 -7.63
N LYS A 130 -8.80 14.08 -8.44
CA LYS A 130 -9.69 13.01 -7.96
C LYS A 130 -9.00 12.13 -6.93
N LEU A 131 -7.73 11.75 -7.19
CA LEU A 131 -6.93 10.95 -6.27
C LEU A 131 -6.70 11.68 -4.93
N SER A 132 -6.46 13.00 -4.93
CA SER A 132 -6.29 13.74 -3.66
C SER A 132 -7.58 13.81 -2.83
N GLN A 133 -8.73 13.89 -3.49
CA GLN A 133 -10.02 13.85 -2.82
C GLN A 133 -10.29 12.46 -2.22
N GLN A 134 -10.05 11.39 -2.99
CA GLN A 134 -10.22 10.01 -2.52
C GLN A 134 -9.32 9.69 -1.32
N ALA A 135 -8.10 10.24 -1.27
CA ALA A 135 -7.22 10.06 -0.13
C ALA A 135 -7.80 10.62 1.18
N THR A 136 -8.67 11.64 1.10
CA THR A 136 -9.36 12.18 2.29
C THR A 136 -10.26 11.13 2.95
N ASP A 137 -10.87 10.25 2.16
CA ASP A 137 -11.75 9.21 2.70
C ASP A 137 -11.00 8.12 3.47
N CYS A 138 -9.73 7.90 3.14
CA CYS A 138 -8.96 6.78 3.69
C CYS A 138 -8.10 7.19 4.90
N ILE A 139 -8.07 8.46 5.30
CA ILE A 139 -7.31 8.89 6.50
C ILE A 139 -7.89 8.27 7.79
N PHE A 140 -7.02 8.06 8.79
CA PHE A 140 -7.39 7.67 10.14
C PHE A 140 -7.85 8.86 11.00
N GLY A 141 -8.66 9.73 10.40
CA GLY A 141 -9.24 10.91 11.03
C GLY A 141 -10.74 10.73 11.26
N PRO A 142 -11.32 11.48 12.21
CA PRO A 142 -12.76 11.49 12.43
C PRO A 142 -13.50 12.12 11.23
N GLU A 143 -14.80 11.80 11.12
CA GLU A 143 -15.60 12.17 9.93
C GLU A 143 -15.73 13.69 9.75
N ASP A 144 -15.80 14.45 10.84
CA ASP A 144 -15.84 15.92 10.81
C ASP A 144 -14.59 16.52 10.14
N VAL A 145 -13.41 15.94 10.40
CA VAL A 145 -12.17 16.33 9.73
C VAL A 145 -12.25 16.00 8.25
N LYS A 146 -12.73 14.81 7.88
CA LYS A 146 -12.89 14.41 6.46
C LYS A 146 -13.83 15.35 5.72
N GLN A 147 -14.97 15.69 6.31
CA GLN A 147 -15.94 16.62 5.72
C GLN A 147 -15.35 18.02 5.54
N LYS A 148 -14.63 18.53 6.54
CA LYS A 148 -13.94 19.82 6.43
C LYS A 148 -12.93 19.85 5.28
N TRP A 149 -12.18 18.78 5.06
CA TRP A 149 -11.24 18.70 3.93
C TRP A 149 -11.94 18.64 2.56
N LYS A 150 -13.11 18.00 2.48
CA LYS A 150 -13.93 17.98 1.25
C LYS A 150 -14.50 19.36 0.94
N GLU A 151 -14.98 20.08 1.96
CA GLU A 151 -15.46 21.46 1.81
C GLU A 151 -14.36 22.41 1.32
N LEU A 152 -13.14 22.28 1.86
CA LEU A 152 -11.99 23.06 1.43
C LEU A 152 -11.61 22.76 -0.03
N HIS A 153 -11.66 21.49 -0.47
CA HIS A 153 -11.41 21.15 -1.88
C HIS A 153 -12.38 21.86 -2.83
N LEU A 154 -13.68 21.91 -2.50
CA LEU A 154 -14.68 22.59 -3.34
C LEU A 154 -14.44 24.09 -3.47
N GLN A 155 -13.76 24.72 -2.49
CA GLN A 155 -13.46 26.15 -2.51
C GLN A 155 -12.26 26.49 -3.40
N VAL A 156 -11.33 25.55 -3.59
CA VAL A 156 -10.13 25.74 -4.42
C VAL A 156 -10.44 25.62 -5.93
N LEU A 157 -11.59 25.06 -6.30
CA LEU A 157 -12.07 24.95 -7.68
C LEU A 157 -12.76 26.21 -8.24
N LYS A 158 -12.94 27.25 -7.41
CA LYS A 158 -13.49 28.56 -7.82
C LYS A 158 -12.38 29.52 -8.22
#